data_AF-A0A3N2BYQ6-F1
#
_entry.id   AF-A0A3N2BYQ6-F1
#
_cell.length_a   1.000
_cell.length_b   1.000
_cell.length_c   1.000
_cell.angle_alpha   90.00
_cell.angle_beta   90.00
_cell.angle_gamma   90.00
#
_symmetry.space_group_name_H-M   'P 1'
#
loop_
_entity.id
_entity.type
_entity.pdbx_description
1 polymer ?
#
loop_
_entity_poly.entity_id
_entity_poly.type
_entity_poly.pdbx_seq_one_letter_code
_entity_poly.pdbx_strand_id
1 'polypeptide(L)'
;MGLDAEQTIAQPRPIGLTLFRASEIYGEEPFYHELIAGIDRVVRPHGLSVLLRVLPTREDELLQLGRWQQEGTVSAVILVDLIDDDERVAFVERSGIPAIVIGAPATAQGLPAVWTNDAVTMHEAVDHLVSLGHRRLAHVTGPRELTHTLSRMEAFTLAADLPDVDTVSIGGDYSRASGVGAMQALLARDPRPTAVVFDSDVMALGGLQAVQEAGLRVPDDLSIVAWDDSAQCQLSDPPMSALSHDVQRIGEMAGEELLELLAGRPGTTREAPHAVVIERSTSGPVPVV
;
A
#
# COMPACT_ATOMS: atom_id res chain seq x y z
N MET A 1 40.94 -13.13 21.50
CA MET A 1 39.80 -12.41 22.11
C MET A 1 38.66 -12.62 21.15
N GLY A 2 37.96 -13.75 21.29
CA GLY A 2 36.96 -14.20 20.34
C GLY A 2 35.58 -14.05 20.94
N LEU A 3 34.64 -13.54 20.15
CA LEU A 3 33.19 -13.71 20.25
C LEU A 3 32.59 -13.27 18.90
N ASP A 4 32.68 -14.11 17.87
CA ASP A 4 31.72 -14.11 16.76
C ASP A 4 31.00 -15.46 16.86
N ALA A 5 30.04 -15.55 17.78
CA ALA A 5 29.08 -16.64 17.76
C ALA A 5 28.05 -16.29 16.69
N GLU A 6 28.32 -16.69 15.44
CA GLU A 6 27.25 -16.92 14.47
C GLU A 6 26.29 -17.92 15.13
N GLN A 7 25.20 -17.41 15.71
CA GLN A 7 24.10 -18.25 16.11
C GLN A 7 23.49 -18.79 14.82
N THR A 8 23.90 -20.00 14.44
CA THR A 8 23.34 -20.75 13.32
C THR A 8 21.82 -20.80 13.51
N ILE A 9 21.07 -20.11 12.64
CA ILE A 9 19.62 -20.30 12.52
C ILE A 9 19.41 -21.80 12.30
N ALA A 10 18.74 -22.48 13.23
CA ALA A 10 18.39 -23.90 13.07
C ALA A 10 17.65 -24.07 11.74
N GLN A 11 18.07 -25.02 10.91
CA GLN A 11 17.70 -25.23 9.49
C GLN A 11 16.74 -24.15 8.92
N PRO A 12 17.24 -23.21 8.09
CA PRO A 12 16.46 -22.04 7.69
C PRO A 12 15.21 -22.47 6.91
N ARG A 13 14.05 -22.31 7.54
CA ARG A 13 12.74 -22.45 6.90
C ARG A 13 12.33 -21.10 6.34
N PRO A 14 11.56 -21.05 5.25
CA PRO A 14 11.17 -19.78 4.64
C PRO A 14 10.38 -18.87 5.59
N ILE A 15 10.35 -17.58 5.25
CA ILE A 15 9.42 -16.59 5.80
C ILE A 15 8.09 -16.73 5.04
N GLY A 16 6.99 -16.92 5.76
CA GLY A 16 5.67 -17.02 5.16
C GLY A 16 5.07 -15.66 4.85
N LEU A 17 4.54 -15.49 3.65
CA LEU A 17 3.67 -14.35 3.28
C LEU A 17 2.39 -14.92 2.67
N THR A 18 1.25 -14.64 3.29
CA THR A 18 -0.05 -14.89 2.68
C THR A 18 -0.58 -13.59 2.10
N LEU A 19 -1.22 -13.68 0.94
CA LEU A 19 -1.95 -12.57 0.34
C LEU A 19 -3.33 -13.09 -0.06
N PHE A 20 -4.38 -12.28 0.12
CA PHE A 20 -5.71 -12.58 -0.43
C PHE A 20 -6.29 -11.38 -1.20
N ARG A 21 -6.46 -11.58 -2.50
CA ARG A 21 -7.07 -10.69 -3.50
C ARG A 21 -7.49 -11.58 -4.67
N ALA A 22 -8.36 -11.10 -5.56
CA ALA A 22 -8.58 -11.79 -6.82
C ALA A 22 -7.23 -11.99 -7.52
N SER A 23 -6.93 -13.21 -7.99
CA SER A 23 -5.62 -13.56 -8.59
C SER A 23 -5.20 -12.64 -9.74
N GLU A 24 -6.18 -12.01 -10.38
CA GLU A 24 -6.04 -11.05 -11.48
C GLU A 24 -5.41 -9.73 -11.03
N ILE A 25 -5.60 -9.31 -9.78
CA ILE A 25 -5.06 -8.05 -9.24
C ILE A 25 -3.54 -8.16 -9.00
N TYR A 26 -3.03 -9.32 -8.57
CA TYR A 26 -1.60 -9.51 -8.30
C TYR A 26 -0.69 -9.42 -9.53
N GLY A 27 -1.23 -9.75 -10.71
CA GLY A 27 -0.46 -9.62 -11.96
C GLY A 27 -0.19 -8.16 -12.32
N GLU A 28 -1.02 -7.25 -11.81
CA GLU A 28 -1.00 -5.83 -12.18
C GLU A 28 -0.38 -4.95 -11.08
N GLU A 29 -0.52 -5.33 -9.80
CA GLU A 29 -0.07 -4.54 -8.63
C GLU A 29 1.45 -4.67 -8.36
N PRO A 30 2.25 -3.62 -8.60
CA PRO A 30 3.71 -3.69 -8.48
C PRO A 30 4.23 -3.73 -7.04
N PHE A 31 3.44 -3.22 -6.09
CA PHE A 31 3.79 -3.11 -4.66
C PHE A 31 4.36 -4.41 -4.09
N TYR A 32 3.66 -5.54 -4.27
CA TYR A 32 4.07 -6.81 -3.69
C TYR A 32 5.37 -7.36 -4.30
N HIS A 33 5.65 -7.09 -5.58
CA HIS A 33 6.90 -7.50 -6.20
C HIS A 33 8.10 -6.75 -5.61
N GLU A 34 7.97 -5.43 -5.44
CA GLU A 34 9.02 -4.61 -4.84
C GLU A 34 9.22 -4.94 -3.37
N LEU A 35 8.13 -5.15 -2.64
CA LEU A 35 8.17 -5.52 -1.23
C LEU A 35 8.92 -6.85 -1.03
N ILE A 36 8.53 -7.89 -1.78
CA ILE A 36 9.16 -9.21 -1.72
C ILE A 36 10.63 -9.13 -2.12
N ALA A 37 10.96 -8.32 -3.14
CA ALA A 37 12.35 -8.10 -3.55
C ALA A 37 13.20 -7.44 -2.45
N GLY A 38 12.65 -6.47 -1.73
CA GLY A 38 13.29 -5.84 -0.57
C GLY A 38 13.52 -6.83 0.58
N ILE A 39 12.51 -7.64 0.90
CA ILE A 39 12.62 -8.68 1.93
C ILE A 39 13.69 -9.71 1.53
N ASP A 40 13.62 -10.26 0.31
CA ASP A 40 14.56 -11.27 -0.19
C ASP A 40 16.00 -10.77 -0.13
N ARG A 41 16.24 -9.51 -0.54
CA ARG A 41 17.58 -8.90 -0.49
C ARG A 41 18.22 -8.99 0.89
N VAL A 42 17.42 -8.83 1.96
CA VAL A 42 17.89 -8.87 3.34
C VAL A 42 17.98 -10.30 3.89
N VAL A 43 17.00 -11.16 3.61
CA VAL A 43 16.95 -12.49 4.25
C VAL A 43 17.75 -13.56 3.49
N ARG A 44 17.96 -13.40 2.18
CA ARG A 44 18.68 -14.36 1.32
C ARG A 44 20.12 -14.63 1.75
N PRO A 45 20.94 -13.65 2.17
CA PRO A 45 22.28 -13.89 2.70
C PRO A 45 22.32 -14.83 3.91
N HIS A 46 21.20 -14.94 4.64
CA HIS A 46 21.04 -15.82 5.81
C HIS A 46 20.47 -17.20 5.45
N GLY A 47 20.34 -17.52 4.15
CA GLY A 47 19.81 -18.79 3.67
C GLY A 47 18.29 -18.93 3.79
N LEU A 48 17.59 -17.83 4.11
CA LEU A 48 16.13 -17.77 4.15
C LEU A 48 15.57 -17.40 2.77
N SER A 49 14.31 -17.69 2.54
CA SER A 49 13.55 -17.31 1.35
C SER A 49 12.14 -16.90 1.73
N VAL A 50 11.41 -16.24 0.83
CA VAL A 50 9.99 -15.92 1.02
C VAL A 50 9.13 -17.02 0.40
N LEU A 51 8.26 -17.63 1.19
CA LEU A 51 7.22 -18.55 0.76
C LEU A 51 5.89 -17.79 0.63
N LEU A 52 5.58 -17.39 -0.61
CA LEU A 52 4.32 -16.71 -0.94
C LEU A 52 3.18 -17.71 -1.15
N ARG A 53 2.02 -17.41 -0.55
CA ARG A 53 0.75 -18.10 -0.81
C ARG A 53 -0.33 -17.07 -1.14
N VAL A 54 -0.84 -17.15 -2.37
CA VAL A 54 -2.03 -16.40 -2.79
C VAL A 54 -3.26 -17.25 -2.49
N LEU A 55 -4.21 -16.69 -1.75
CA LEU A 55 -5.36 -17.38 -1.21
C LEU A 55 -6.65 -16.64 -1.60
N PRO A 56 -7.78 -17.34 -1.76
CA PRO A 56 -8.99 -16.71 -2.28
C PRO A 56 -9.72 -15.88 -1.22
N THR A 57 -9.55 -16.18 0.07
CA THR A 57 -10.22 -15.47 1.16
C THR A 57 -9.28 -15.21 2.34
N ARG A 58 -9.67 -14.27 3.20
CA ARG A 58 -8.99 -13.98 4.48
C ARG A 58 -9.07 -15.17 5.45
N GLU A 59 -10.17 -15.92 5.43
CA GLU A 59 -10.31 -17.15 6.22
C GLU A 59 -9.27 -18.20 5.81
N ASP A 60 -9.01 -18.33 4.50
CA ASP A 60 -7.98 -19.23 4.00
C ASP A 60 -6.57 -18.82 4.45
N GLU A 61 -6.29 -17.53 4.60
CA GLU A 61 -5.02 -17.05 5.18
C GLU A 61 -4.86 -17.52 6.61
N LEU A 62 -5.89 -17.36 7.45
CA LEU A 62 -5.85 -17.81 8.84
C LEU A 62 -5.67 -19.33 8.92
N LEU A 63 -6.38 -20.10 8.08
CA LEU A 63 -6.18 -21.55 7.97
C LEU A 63 -4.76 -21.90 7.51
N GLN A 64 -4.15 -21.10 6.61
CA GLN A 64 -2.79 -21.31 6.16
C GLN A 64 -1.75 -21.02 7.25
N LEU A 65 -1.95 -19.98 8.07
CA LEU A 65 -1.13 -19.71 9.26
C LEU A 65 -1.20 -20.90 10.23
N GLY A 66 -2.40 -21.46 10.44
CA GLY A 66 -2.63 -22.69 11.21
C GLY A 66 -1.81 -23.88 10.70
N ARG A 67 -1.84 -24.14 9.39
CA ARG A 67 -1.04 -25.21 8.78
C ARG A 67 0.45 -24.99 8.96
N TRP A 68 0.94 -23.78 8.68
CA TRP A 68 2.34 -23.44 8.85
C TRP A 68 2.84 -23.59 10.28
N GLN A 69 2.00 -23.25 11.26
CA GLN A 69 2.27 -23.45 12.68
C GLN A 69 2.43 -24.93 13.03
N GLN A 70 1.45 -25.75 12.64
CA GLN A 70 1.39 -27.16 13.00
C GLN A 70 2.50 -27.98 12.36
N GLU A 71 2.79 -27.71 11.08
CA GLU A 71 3.81 -28.40 10.29
C GLU A 71 5.22 -27.85 10.57
N GLY A 72 5.32 -26.67 11.19
CA GLY A 72 6.56 -25.95 11.32
C GLY A 72 7.17 -25.62 9.95
N THR A 73 6.36 -25.21 8.98
CA THR A 73 6.79 -24.97 7.58
C THR A 73 7.56 -23.65 7.41
N VAL A 74 7.33 -22.67 8.29
CA VAL A 74 7.94 -21.34 8.22
C VAL A 74 8.68 -20.99 9.50
N SER A 75 9.69 -20.13 9.40
CA SER A 75 10.43 -19.61 10.55
C SER A 75 9.73 -18.39 11.18
N ALA A 76 9.07 -17.59 10.35
CA ALA A 76 8.32 -16.40 10.74
C ALA A 76 7.28 -16.08 9.66
N VAL A 77 6.37 -15.15 9.93
CA VAL A 77 5.36 -14.69 8.97
C VAL A 77 5.30 -13.17 8.87
N ILE A 78 4.87 -12.67 7.70
CA ILE A 78 4.59 -11.26 7.45
C ILE A 78 3.08 -11.10 7.31
N LEU A 79 2.51 -10.13 8.00
CA LEU A 79 1.09 -9.78 7.91
C LEU A 79 0.94 -8.44 7.20
N VAL A 80 0.09 -8.41 6.18
CA VAL A 80 -0.27 -7.22 5.38
C VAL A 80 -1.79 -7.13 5.25
N ASP A 81 -2.30 -6.03 4.69
CA ASP A 81 -3.73 -5.83 4.42
C ASP A 81 -4.61 -6.10 5.65
N LEU A 82 -4.15 -5.63 6.81
CA LEU A 82 -4.87 -5.81 8.07
C LEU A 82 -6.19 -5.04 8.07
N ILE A 83 -7.12 -5.56 8.86
CA ILE A 83 -8.38 -4.90 9.22
C ILE A 83 -8.40 -4.64 10.71
N ASP A 84 -9.37 -3.88 11.18
CA ASP A 84 -9.58 -3.71 12.62
C ASP A 84 -9.94 -5.06 13.25
N ASP A 85 -9.36 -5.33 14.43
CA ASP A 85 -9.50 -6.60 15.16
C ASP A 85 -9.12 -7.85 14.32
N ASP A 86 -8.08 -7.74 13.48
CA ASP A 86 -7.65 -8.84 12.59
C ASP A 86 -7.27 -10.13 13.36
N GLU A 87 -8.00 -11.21 13.11
CA GLU A 87 -7.78 -12.49 13.77
C GLU A 87 -6.40 -13.10 13.52
N ARG A 88 -5.72 -12.73 12.42
CA ARG A 88 -4.38 -13.20 12.08
C ARG A 88 -3.35 -12.68 13.09
N VAL A 89 -3.51 -11.43 13.55
CA VAL A 89 -2.65 -10.82 14.59
C VAL A 89 -2.80 -11.59 15.90
N ALA A 90 -4.04 -11.75 16.36
CA ALA A 90 -4.32 -12.48 17.60
C ALA A 90 -3.89 -13.97 17.50
N PHE A 91 -3.94 -14.57 16.31
CA PHE A 91 -3.48 -15.94 16.08
C PHE A 91 -1.96 -16.08 16.22
N VAL A 92 -1.17 -15.22 15.59
CA VAL A 92 0.30 -15.33 15.65
C VAL A 92 0.82 -15.09 17.07
N GLU A 93 0.20 -14.18 17.81
CA GLU A 93 0.51 -13.96 19.23
C GLU A 93 0.26 -15.22 20.08
N ARG A 94 -0.91 -15.85 19.94
CA ARG A 94 -1.25 -17.07 20.70
C ARG A 94 -0.41 -18.28 20.29
N SER A 95 -0.05 -18.38 19.02
CA SER A 95 0.69 -19.54 18.49
C SER A 95 2.19 -19.45 18.70
N GLY A 96 2.72 -18.26 18.99
CA GLY A 96 4.14 -18.00 19.17
C GLY A 96 4.96 -18.05 17.88
N ILE A 97 4.31 -18.00 16.71
CA ILE A 97 5.03 -17.84 15.44
C ILE A 97 5.59 -16.43 15.40
N PRO A 98 6.91 -16.24 15.19
CA PRO A 98 7.47 -14.91 15.01
C PRO A 98 6.78 -14.20 13.85
N ALA A 99 6.31 -12.97 14.06
CA ALA A 99 5.54 -12.23 13.08
C ALA A 99 5.94 -10.76 13.05
N ILE A 100 5.85 -10.17 11.87
CA ILE A 100 5.94 -8.73 11.66
C ILE A 100 4.74 -8.25 10.87
N VAL A 101 4.30 -7.03 11.15
CA VAL A 101 3.23 -6.35 10.43
C VAL A 101 3.83 -5.34 9.46
N ILE A 102 3.31 -5.26 8.24
CA ILE A 102 3.50 -4.09 7.38
C ILE A 102 2.17 -3.36 7.34
N GLY A 103 2.10 -2.26 8.09
CA GLY A 103 0.86 -1.59 8.41
C GLY A 103 0.96 -0.80 9.71
N ALA A 104 -0.07 0.00 9.98
CA ALA A 104 -0.07 0.95 11.09
C ALA A 104 0.20 0.26 12.46
N PRO A 105 0.97 0.89 13.37
CA PRO A 105 1.28 0.33 14.68
C PRO A 105 0.03 0.01 15.52
N ALA A 106 -1.03 0.81 15.36
CA ALA A 106 -2.30 0.60 16.06
C ALA A 106 -2.93 -0.76 15.72
N THR A 107 -2.86 -1.17 14.45
CA THR A 107 -3.41 -2.46 13.97
C THR A 107 -2.50 -3.64 14.31
N ALA A 108 -1.22 -3.39 14.58
CA ALA A 108 -0.24 -4.42 14.90
C ALA A 108 -0.38 -5.00 16.33
N GLN A 109 -1.18 -4.37 17.21
CA GLN A 109 -1.49 -4.82 18.57
C GLN A 109 -0.28 -5.19 19.45
N GLY A 110 0.89 -4.60 19.17
CA GLY A 110 2.13 -4.87 19.92
C GLY A 110 3.13 -5.76 19.20
N LEU A 111 2.77 -6.32 18.04
CA LEU A 111 3.74 -6.91 17.12
C LEU A 111 4.69 -5.84 16.57
N PRO A 112 5.97 -6.20 16.28
CA PRO A 112 6.85 -5.37 15.47
C PRO A 112 6.17 -4.99 14.16
N ALA A 113 6.44 -3.78 13.68
CA ALA A 113 5.77 -3.28 12.48
C ALA A 113 6.66 -2.32 11.68
N VAL A 114 6.57 -2.41 10.37
CA VAL A 114 7.04 -1.35 9.46
C VAL A 114 5.82 -0.63 8.91
N TRP A 115 5.80 0.69 9.02
CA TRP A 115 4.61 1.48 8.68
C TRP A 115 4.97 2.75 7.93
N THR A 116 4.03 3.22 7.10
CA THR A 116 4.11 4.50 6.39
C THR A 116 3.21 5.53 7.06
N ASN A 117 3.65 6.78 7.01
CA ASN A 117 2.85 7.89 7.51
C ASN A 117 1.89 8.39 6.43
N ASP A 118 0.75 7.71 6.35
CA ASP A 118 -0.29 8.00 5.35
C ASP A 118 -0.86 9.42 5.54
N ALA A 119 -0.85 9.95 6.77
CA ALA A 119 -1.24 11.32 7.06
C ALA A 119 -0.34 12.35 6.36
N VAL A 120 0.99 12.23 6.53
CA VAL A 120 1.96 13.11 5.85
C VAL A 120 1.82 13.00 4.34
N THR A 121 1.75 11.78 3.82
CA THR A 121 1.65 11.50 2.38
C THR A 121 0.39 12.13 1.76
N MET A 122 -0.75 12.00 2.43
CA MET A 122 -1.99 12.57 1.91
C MET A 122 -2.04 14.10 2.03
N HIS A 123 -1.40 14.68 3.05
CA HIS A 123 -1.20 16.13 3.11
C HIS A 123 -0.39 16.63 1.92
N GLU A 124 0.72 15.96 1.55
CA GLU A 124 1.50 16.35 0.37
C GLU A 124 0.67 16.28 -0.92
N ALA A 125 -0.16 15.24 -1.08
CA ALA A 125 -1.02 15.09 -2.24
C ALA A 125 -2.05 16.24 -2.35
N VAL A 126 -2.70 16.58 -1.24
CA VAL A 126 -3.68 17.68 -1.19
C VAL A 126 -3.00 19.03 -1.37
N ASP A 127 -1.89 19.28 -0.68
CA ASP A 127 -1.13 20.54 -0.79
C ASP A 127 -0.65 20.77 -2.23
N HIS A 128 -0.15 19.72 -2.90
CA HIS A 128 0.22 19.76 -4.31
C HIS A 128 -0.96 20.24 -5.18
N LEU A 129 -2.11 19.59 -5.07
CA LEU A 129 -3.30 19.92 -5.87
C LEU A 129 -3.87 21.32 -5.55
N VAL A 130 -3.89 21.70 -4.27
CA VAL A 130 -4.35 23.02 -3.81
C VAL A 130 -3.42 24.12 -4.31
N SER A 131 -2.10 23.87 -4.36
CA SER A 131 -1.11 24.81 -4.89
C SER A 131 -1.28 25.07 -6.39
N LEU A 132 -1.80 24.09 -7.14
CA LEU A 132 -2.20 24.19 -8.54
C LEU A 132 -3.54 24.91 -8.75
N GLY A 133 -4.19 25.34 -7.66
CA GLY A 133 -5.47 26.06 -7.69
C GLY A 133 -6.70 25.17 -7.63
N HIS A 134 -6.55 23.84 -7.50
CA HIS A 134 -7.70 22.97 -7.37
C HIS A 134 -8.42 23.20 -6.03
N ARG A 135 -9.75 23.22 -6.11
CA ARG A 135 -10.65 23.40 -4.95
C ARG A 135 -11.75 22.35 -4.88
N ARG A 136 -11.93 21.57 -5.94
CA ARG A 136 -12.85 20.42 -5.95
C ARG A 136 -12.02 19.17 -6.14
N LEU A 137 -11.76 18.48 -5.05
CA LEU A 137 -10.89 17.31 -5.01
C LEU A 137 -11.74 16.04 -4.90
N ALA A 138 -11.27 14.95 -5.48
CA ALA A 138 -11.84 13.64 -5.26
C ALA A 138 -10.77 12.64 -4.81
N HIS A 139 -11.20 11.65 -4.04
CA HIS A 139 -10.38 10.54 -3.59
C HIS A 139 -11.02 9.21 -4.01
N VAL A 140 -10.33 8.44 -4.83
CA VAL A 140 -10.74 7.07 -5.18
C VAL A 140 -9.99 6.12 -4.27
N THR A 141 -10.71 5.53 -3.33
CA THR A 141 -10.15 4.76 -2.22
C THR A 141 -9.96 3.29 -2.58
N GLY A 142 -9.15 2.57 -1.81
CA GLY A 142 -9.20 1.10 -1.80
C GLY A 142 -10.47 0.53 -1.12
N PRO A 143 -10.48 -0.80 -0.85
CA PRO A 143 -11.49 -1.46 -0.03
C PRO A 143 -11.52 -0.87 1.39
N ARG A 144 -12.73 -0.54 1.86
CA ARG A 144 -12.96 0.23 3.11
C ARG A 144 -12.74 -0.59 4.39
N GLU A 145 -12.67 -1.90 4.28
CA GLU A 145 -12.38 -2.78 5.40
C GLU A 145 -10.93 -2.68 5.86
N LEU A 146 -10.00 -2.25 4.99
CA LEU A 146 -8.57 -2.22 5.28
C LEU A 146 -8.21 -1.00 6.13
N THR A 147 -7.41 -1.20 7.16
CA THR A 147 -7.08 -0.12 8.09
C THR A 147 -6.27 0.99 7.42
N HIS A 148 -5.38 0.69 6.45
CA HIS A 148 -4.67 1.75 5.72
C HIS A 148 -5.60 2.56 4.82
N THR A 149 -6.59 1.95 4.18
CA THR A 149 -7.61 2.68 3.41
C THR A 149 -8.36 3.66 4.32
N LEU A 150 -8.79 3.21 5.50
CA LEU A 150 -9.48 4.07 6.47
C LEU A 150 -8.58 5.22 6.93
N SER A 151 -7.31 4.94 7.22
CA SER A 151 -6.33 5.97 7.60
C SER A 151 -6.12 7.01 6.50
N ARG A 152 -6.00 6.58 5.23
CA ARG A 152 -5.87 7.47 4.07
C ARG A 152 -7.11 8.31 3.85
N MET A 153 -8.31 7.76 4.04
CA MET A 153 -9.57 8.49 3.94
C MET A 153 -9.68 9.59 5.02
N GLU A 154 -9.33 9.26 6.26
CA GLU A 154 -9.29 10.24 7.36
C GLU A 154 -8.25 11.32 7.07
N ALA A 155 -7.04 10.93 6.67
CA ALA A 155 -5.96 11.83 6.31
C ALA A 155 -6.34 12.78 5.16
N PHE A 156 -7.01 12.27 4.12
CA PHE A 156 -7.48 13.08 2.99
C PHE A 156 -8.51 14.11 3.44
N THR A 157 -9.46 13.69 4.29
CA THR A 157 -10.50 14.57 4.84
C THR A 157 -9.88 15.68 5.68
N LEU A 158 -8.91 15.35 6.54
CA LEU A 158 -8.23 16.32 7.39
C LEU A 158 -7.33 17.27 6.58
N ALA A 159 -6.56 16.75 5.63
CA ALA A 159 -5.69 17.55 4.77
C ALA A 159 -6.48 18.54 3.89
N ALA A 160 -7.69 18.14 3.47
CA ALA A 160 -8.57 18.96 2.67
C ALA A 160 -9.57 19.82 3.48
N ASP A 161 -9.47 19.84 4.82
CA ASP A 161 -10.25 20.74 5.69
C ASP A 161 -9.73 22.18 5.59
N LEU A 162 -9.86 22.74 4.40
CA LEU A 162 -9.36 24.04 3.98
C LEU A 162 -10.52 24.91 3.48
N PRO A 163 -10.44 26.24 3.63
CA PRO A 163 -11.46 27.14 3.11
C PRO A 163 -11.69 26.95 1.61
N ASP A 164 -12.97 26.89 1.22
CA ASP A 164 -13.43 26.75 -0.17
C ASP A 164 -12.92 25.48 -0.88
N VAL A 165 -12.52 24.44 -0.14
CA VAL A 165 -12.18 23.12 -0.70
C VAL A 165 -13.34 22.14 -0.48
N ASP A 166 -13.92 21.66 -1.57
CA ASP A 166 -14.94 20.62 -1.58
C ASP A 166 -14.31 19.27 -1.92
N THR A 167 -14.71 18.22 -1.19
CA THR A 167 -14.21 16.86 -1.39
C THR A 167 -15.30 15.83 -1.64
N VAL A 168 -14.94 14.76 -2.34
CA VAL A 168 -15.77 13.56 -2.50
C VAL A 168 -14.89 12.31 -2.53
N SER A 169 -15.32 11.24 -1.87
CA SER A 169 -14.64 9.94 -1.94
C SER A 169 -15.52 8.86 -2.56
N ILE A 170 -14.96 8.05 -3.45
CA ILE A 170 -15.60 6.86 -4.05
C ILE A 170 -14.73 5.64 -3.76
N GLY A 171 -15.36 4.54 -3.35
CA GLY A 171 -14.64 3.29 -3.06
C GLY A 171 -14.33 2.51 -4.33
N GLY A 172 -13.11 1.96 -4.38
CA GLY A 172 -12.65 0.96 -5.34
C GLY A 172 -12.20 -0.32 -4.65
N ASP A 173 -11.62 -1.23 -5.44
CA ASP A 173 -11.19 -2.56 -4.99
C ASP A 173 -9.75 -2.90 -5.42
N TYR A 174 -8.97 -1.86 -5.75
CA TYR A 174 -7.63 -1.94 -6.36
C TYR A 174 -7.59 -2.49 -7.79
N SER A 175 -8.70 -2.97 -8.35
CA SER A 175 -8.74 -3.35 -9.77
C SER A 175 -8.81 -2.14 -10.69
N ARG A 176 -8.23 -2.29 -11.88
CA ARG A 176 -8.36 -1.29 -12.95
C ARG A 176 -9.81 -0.97 -13.28
N ALA A 177 -10.70 -1.97 -13.23
CA ALA A 177 -12.12 -1.84 -13.53
C ALA A 177 -12.85 -0.96 -12.51
N SER A 178 -12.53 -1.07 -11.21
CA SER A 178 -13.10 -0.18 -10.21
C SER A 178 -12.60 1.26 -10.37
N GLY A 179 -11.35 1.46 -10.79
CA GLY A 179 -10.82 2.77 -11.18
C GLY A 179 -11.61 3.44 -12.32
N VAL A 180 -11.91 2.69 -13.38
CA VAL A 180 -12.78 3.14 -14.48
C VAL A 180 -14.16 3.55 -13.96
N GLY A 181 -14.82 2.67 -13.21
CA GLY A 181 -16.17 2.91 -12.69
C GLY A 181 -16.24 4.11 -11.73
N ALA A 182 -15.25 4.25 -10.85
CA ALA A 182 -15.14 5.37 -9.93
C ALA A 182 -14.97 6.70 -10.68
N MET A 183 -14.07 6.76 -11.66
CA MET A 183 -13.88 7.97 -12.45
C MET A 183 -15.12 8.32 -13.28
N GLN A 184 -15.79 7.36 -13.91
CA GLN A 184 -17.05 7.60 -14.61
C GLN A 184 -18.12 8.22 -13.69
N ALA A 185 -18.23 7.72 -12.44
CA ALA A 185 -19.13 8.28 -11.45
C ALA A 185 -18.73 9.71 -11.04
N LEU A 186 -17.43 10.01 -10.92
CA LEU A 186 -16.93 11.36 -10.64
C LEU A 186 -17.20 12.34 -11.80
N LEU A 187 -16.99 11.91 -13.04
CA LEU A 187 -17.21 12.73 -14.24
C LEU A 187 -18.68 13.11 -14.43
N ALA A 188 -19.61 12.29 -13.94
CA ALA A 188 -21.05 12.55 -13.98
C ALA A 188 -21.55 13.51 -12.89
N ARG A 189 -20.69 13.98 -11.96
CA ARG A 189 -21.09 14.87 -10.86
C ARG A 189 -21.19 16.33 -11.31
N ASP A 190 -22.08 17.06 -10.63
CA ASP A 190 -22.18 18.52 -10.71
C ASP A 190 -22.23 19.11 -9.27
N PRO A 191 -21.23 19.92 -8.85
CA PRO A 191 -20.04 20.29 -9.60
C PRO A 191 -19.05 19.10 -9.73
N ARG A 192 -18.41 19.00 -10.90
CA ARG A 192 -17.38 17.98 -11.18
C ARG A 192 -16.08 18.27 -10.41
N PRO A 193 -15.41 17.26 -9.82
CA PRO A 193 -14.06 17.45 -9.29
C PRO A 193 -13.08 17.84 -10.40
N THR A 194 -12.04 18.57 -10.03
CA THR A 194 -11.00 19.04 -10.94
C THR A 194 -9.66 18.35 -10.71
N ALA A 195 -9.52 17.62 -9.61
CA ALA A 195 -8.37 16.78 -9.35
C ALA A 195 -8.80 15.52 -8.59
N VAL A 196 -8.15 14.40 -8.87
CA VAL A 196 -8.46 13.11 -8.28
C VAL A 196 -7.18 12.43 -7.78
N VAL A 197 -7.16 12.04 -6.51
CA VAL A 197 -6.14 11.16 -5.93
C VAL A 197 -6.69 9.74 -5.91
N PHE A 198 -5.90 8.78 -6.39
CA PHE A 198 -6.25 7.35 -6.37
C PHE A 198 -5.36 6.60 -5.40
N ASP A 199 -5.89 5.70 -4.58
CA ASP A 199 -5.13 4.85 -3.64
C ASP A 199 -4.28 3.75 -4.31
N SER A 200 -4.28 3.67 -5.64
CA SER A 200 -3.42 2.77 -6.43
C SER A 200 -3.21 3.31 -7.84
N ASP A 201 -2.01 3.09 -8.36
CA ASP A 201 -1.61 3.27 -9.75
C ASP A 201 -2.50 2.53 -10.76
N VAL A 202 -2.84 1.26 -10.52
CA VAL A 202 -3.71 0.45 -11.38
C VAL A 202 -5.11 1.06 -11.48
N MET A 203 -5.67 1.52 -10.36
CA MET A 203 -6.95 2.26 -10.39
C MET A 203 -6.82 3.60 -11.10
N ALA A 204 -5.71 4.32 -10.89
CA ALA A 204 -5.45 5.59 -11.54
C ALA A 204 -5.36 5.46 -13.07
N LEU A 205 -4.78 4.37 -13.59
CA LEU A 205 -4.76 4.05 -15.01
C LEU A 205 -6.17 3.78 -15.56
N GLY A 206 -7.01 3.08 -14.79
CA GLY A 206 -8.43 2.94 -15.09
C GLY A 206 -9.15 4.29 -15.12
N GLY A 207 -8.83 5.17 -14.17
CA GLY A 207 -9.31 6.54 -14.15
C GLY A 207 -8.89 7.32 -15.40
N LEU A 208 -7.61 7.29 -15.76
CA LEU A 208 -7.09 7.95 -16.94
C LEU A 208 -7.79 7.48 -18.22
N GLN A 209 -8.01 6.17 -18.38
CA GLN A 209 -8.79 5.61 -19.48
C GLN A 209 -10.19 6.21 -19.52
N ALA A 210 -10.91 6.25 -18.39
CA ALA A 210 -12.28 6.77 -18.34
C ALA A 210 -12.36 8.25 -18.73
N VAL A 211 -11.35 9.06 -18.38
CA VAL A 211 -11.27 10.47 -18.81
C VAL A 211 -11.09 10.57 -20.33
N GLN A 212 -10.18 9.77 -20.89
CA GLN A 212 -9.92 9.76 -22.33
C GLN A 212 -11.14 9.29 -23.14
N GLU A 213 -11.85 8.26 -22.66
CA GLU A 213 -13.09 7.76 -23.26
C GLU A 213 -14.23 8.78 -23.23
N ALA A 214 -14.25 9.65 -22.20
CA ALA A 214 -15.17 10.77 -22.12
C ALA A 214 -14.79 11.96 -23.03
N GLY A 215 -13.68 11.86 -23.78
CA GLY A 215 -13.19 12.93 -24.66
C GLY A 215 -12.58 14.11 -23.91
N LEU A 216 -12.24 13.92 -22.63
CA LEU A 216 -11.56 14.92 -21.80
C LEU A 216 -10.06 14.68 -21.80
N ARG A 217 -9.29 15.70 -21.41
CA ARG A 217 -7.84 15.70 -21.41
C ARG A 217 -7.30 15.83 -19.99
N VAL A 218 -6.24 15.09 -19.70
CA VAL A 218 -5.45 15.23 -18.47
C VAL A 218 -4.13 15.90 -18.87
N PRO A 219 -3.70 17.00 -18.23
CA PRO A 219 -4.29 17.63 -17.04
C PRO A 219 -5.33 18.73 -17.36
N ASP A 220 -5.55 19.06 -18.65
CA ASP A 220 -6.28 20.27 -19.07
C ASP A 220 -7.73 20.37 -18.56
N ASP A 221 -8.43 19.25 -18.39
CA ASP A 221 -9.82 19.20 -17.91
C ASP A 221 -9.95 18.71 -16.46
N LEU A 222 -8.94 17.96 -15.98
CA LEU A 222 -8.76 17.55 -14.58
C LEU A 222 -7.36 16.95 -14.36
N SER A 223 -6.87 17.03 -13.13
CA SER A 223 -5.61 16.40 -12.69
C SER A 223 -5.83 15.01 -12.09
N ILE A 224 -4.88 14.10 -12.28
CA ILE A 224 -4.84 12.76 -11.67
C ILE A 224 -3.49 12.58 -10.94
N VAL A 225 -3.56 12.08 -9.71
CA VAL A 225 -2.39 11.64 -8.93
C VAL A 225 -2.63 10.20 -8.47
N ALA A 226 -1.67 9.32 -8.75
CA ALA A 226 -1.68 7.95 -8.25
C ALA A 226 -0.98 7.84 -6.89
N TRP A 227 -1.45 6.91 -6.07
CA TRP A 227 -0.67 6.30 -5.02
C TRP A 227 0.24 5.24 -5.66
N ASP A 228 1.52 5.30 -5.34
CA ASP A 228 2.63 4.54 -5.92
C ASP A 228 3.10 5.02 -7.30
N ASP A 229 4.42 5.04 -7.47
CA ASP A 229 5.10 5.50 -8.69
C ASP A 229 5.66 4.32 -9.50
N SER A 230 4.76 3.48 -10.01
CA SER A 230 5.19 2.31 -10.75
C SER A 230 5.67 2.61 -12.16
N ALA A 231 6.30 1.59 -12.78
CA ALA A 231 6.63 1.64 -14.20
C ALA A 231 5.40 1.92 -15.09
N GLN A 232 4.20 1.52 -14.65
CA GLN A 232 2.97 1.76 -15.41
C GLN A 232 2.60 3.26 -15.36
N CYS A 233 2.76 3.93 -14.22
CA CYS A 233 2.62 5.38 -14.11
C CYS A 233 3.62 6.12 -15.00
N GLN A 234 4.88 5.67 -15.04
CA GLN A 234 5.93 6.31 -15.82
C GLN A 234 5.71 6.17 -17.33
N LEU A 235 5.14 5.04 -17.77
CA LEU A 235 4.92 4.70 -19.18
C LEU A 235 3.53 5.05 -19.69
N SER A 236 2.62 5.53 -18.84
CA SER A 236 1.29 5.97 -19.27
C SER A 236 1.39 7.17 -20.21
N ASP A 237 0.34 7.38 -21.01
CA ASP A 237 0.23 8.56 -21.87
C ASP A 237 -1.06 9.33 -21.52
N PRO A 238 -0.95 10.53 -20.93
CA PRO A 238 0.28 11.19 -20.46
C PRO A 238 0.94 10.49 -19.25
N PRO A 239 2.25 10.69 -19.00
CA PRO A 239 2.94 10.14 -17.82
C PRO A 239 2.33 10.63 -16.51
N MET A 240 2.10 9.69 -15.59
CA MET A 240 1.28 9.92 -14.40
C MET A 240 2.08 10.48 -13.22
N SER A 241 1.58 11.57 -12.65
CA SER A 241 2.02 12.10 -11.37
C SER A 241 1.65 11.13 -10.25
N ALA A 242 2.56 10.90 -9.31
CA ALA A 242 2.42 9.84 -8.33
C ALA A 242 3.00 10.22 -6.97
N LEU A 243 2.54 9.54 -5.92
CA LEU A 243 3.15 9.55 -4.59
C LEU A 243 4.16 8.39 -4.55
N SER A 244 5.45 8.72 -4.63
CA SER A 244 6.53 7.73 -4.69
C SER A 244 7.06 7.43 -3.30
N HIS A 245 6.88 6.20 -2.84
CA HIS A 245 7.58 5.68 -1.67
C HIS A 245 8.49 4.51 -2.03
N ASP A 246 9.51 4.26 -1.20
CA ASP A 246 10.47 3.18 -1.45
C ASP A 246 9.94 1.86 -0.87
N VAL A 247 9.13 1.15 -1.66
CA VAL A 247 8.55 -0.14 -1.28
C VAL A 247 9.62 -1.20 -1.03
N GLN A 248 10.72 -1.15 -1.78
CA GLN A 248 11.86 -2.04 -1.53
C GLN A 248 12.47 -1.76 -0.16
N ARG A 249 12.63 -0.49 0.22
CA ARG A 249 13.12 -0.13 1.56
C ARG A 249 12.17 -0.59 2.66
N ILE A 250 10.85 -0.50 2.47
CA ILE A 250 9.86 -1.08 3.40
C ILE A 250 10.12 -2.59 3.56
N GLY A 251 10.30 -3.30 2.45
CA GLY A 251 10.61 -4.73 2.46
C GLY A 251 11.93 -5.06 3.15
N GLU A 252 12.98 -4.27 2.90
CA GLU A 252 14.27 -4.42 3.58
C GLU A 252 14.14 -4.21 5.08
N MET A 253 13.45 -3.16 5.52
CA MET A 253 13.18 -2.90 6.94
C MET A 253 12.43 -4.06 7.58
N ALA A 254 11.43 -4.63 6.89
CA ALA A 254 10.70 -5.79 7.39
C ALA A 254 11.61 -7.02 7.50
N GLY A 255 12.47 -7.24 6.52
CA GLY A 255 13.50 -8.29 6.54
C GLY A 255 14.49 -8.13 7.69
N GLU A 256 14.94 -6.91 7.97
CA GLU A 256 15.85 -6.58 9.08
C GLU A 256 15.22 -6.99 10.42
N GLU A 257 14.00 -6.54 10.69
CA GLU A 257 13.28 -6.86 11.94
C GLU A 257 12.93 -8.34 12.06
N LEU A 258 12.65 -9.03 10.95
CA LEU A 258 12.46 -10.49 10.96
C LEU A 258 13.73 -11.23 11.39
N LEU A 259 14.90 -10.79 10.93
CA LEU A 259 16.17 -11.40 11.35
C LEU A 259 16.45 -11.17 12.84
N GLU A 260 16.08 -10.00 13.38
CA GLU A 260 16.15 -9.74 14.83
C GLU A 260 15.27 -10.71 15.62
N LEU A 261 14.02 -10.89 15.19
CA LEU A 261 13.07 -11.83 15.80
C LEU A 261 13.59 -13.28 15.76
N LEU A 262 14.13 -13.71 14.62
CA LEU A 262 14.68 -15.06 14.45
C LEU A 262 15.94 -15.30 15.29
N ALA A 263 16.68 -14.24 15.62
CA ALA A 263 17.82 -14.30 16.52
C ALA A 263 17.43 -14.17 18.01
N GLY A 264 16.12 -14.22 18.32
CA GLY A 264 15.60 -14.15 19.68
C GLY A 264 15.68 -12.75 20.31
N ARG A 265 15.85 -11.71 19.50
CA ARG A 265 15.80 -10.30 19.93
C ARG A 265 14.39 -9.74 19.70
N PRO A 266 13.94 -8.78 20.52
CA PRO A 266 12.65 -8.15 20.28
C PRO A 266 12.72 -7.33 18.98
N GLY A 267 11.79 -7.56 18.06
CA GLY A 267 11.59 -6.68 16.92
C GLY A 267 11.04 -5.32 17.37
N THR A 268 11.19 -4.33 16.50
CA THR A 268 10.79 -2.94 16.78
C THR A 268 9.77 -2.43 15.76
N THR A 269 9.05 -1.38 16.14
CA THR A 269 8.17 -0.63 15.23
C THR A 269 8.96 0.50 14.58
N ARG A 270 8.98 0.55 13.25
CA ARG A 270 9.76 1.51 12.48
C ARG A 270 8.92 2.20 11.41
N GLU A 271 9.01 3.52 11.39
CA GLU A 271 8.43 4.35 10.33
C GLU A 271 9.35 4.29 9.11
N ALA A 272 8.80 3.91 7.96
CA ALA A 272 9.48 3.96 6.67
C ALA A 272 9.54 5.41 6.14
N PRO A 273 10.45 5.72 5.20
CA PRO A 273 10.43 7.01 4.52
C PRO A 273 9.03 7.33 3.96
N HIS A 274 8.56 8.56 4.17
CA HIS A 274 7.28 8.99 3.62
C HIS A 274 7.33 9.05 2.09
N ALA A 275 6.17 8.91 1.46
CA ALA A 275 6.08 9.08 0.02
C ALA A 275 6.27 10.56 -0.33
N VAL A 276 6.85 10.82 -1.50
CA VAL A 276 7.01 12.17 -2.04
C VAL A 276 6.22 12.33 -3.34
N VAL A 277 5.66 13.51 -3.57
CA VAL A 277 5.00 13.81 -4.84
C VAL A 277 6.04 13.88 -5.97
N ILE A 278 5.86 13.02 -6.97
CA ILE A 278 6.56 13.09 -8.25
C ILE A 278 5.61 13.71 -9.28
N GLU A 279 5.86 14.98 -9.59
CA GLU A 279 5.08 15.70 -10.59
C GLU A 279 5.43 15.22 -12.01
N ARG A 280 4.40 14.82 -12.76
CA ARG A 280 4.45 14.52 -14.19
C ARG A 280 3.25 15.15 -14.89
N SER A 281 2.99 14.71 -16.12
CA SER A 281 2.04 15.33 -17.03
C SER A 281 0.57 15.18 -16.63
N THR A 282 0.21 14.30 -15.67
CA THR A 282 -1.20 14.17 -15.25
C THR A 282 -1.64 15.16 -14.18
N SER A 283 -0.76 15.98 -13.60
CA SER A 283 -1.17 17.06 -12.69
C SER A 283 -0.74 18.42 -13.24
N GLY A 284 -1.66 19.38 -13.24
CA GLY A 284 -1.44 20.72 -13.75
C GLY A 284 -2.40 21.74 -13.16
N PRO A 285 -2.29 23.03 -13.54
CA PRO A 285 -3.16 24.08 -13.02
C PRO A 285 -4.65 23.77 -13.22
N VAL A 286 -5.48 24.21 -12.27
CA VAL A 286 -6.94 24.04 -12.35
C VAL A 286 -7.48 24.53 -13.71
N PRO A 287 -8.40 23.78 -14.36
CA PRO A 287 -9.01 24.19 -15.62
C PRO A 287 -9.67 25.56 -15.49
N VAL A 288 -9.46 26.43 -16.48
CA VAL A 288 -10.17 27.70 -16.58
C VAL A 288 -11.60 27.41 -17.04
N VAL A 289 -12.57 27.62 -16.14
CA VAL A 289 -14.01 27.48 -16.41
C VAL A 289 -14.52 28.63 -17.26
#